data_AF-A0A7X1LCK3-F1
#
_entry.id   AF-A0A7X1LCK3-F1
#
_cell.length_a   1.000
_cell.length_b   1.000
_cell.length_c   1.000
_cell.angle_alpha   90.00
_cell.angle_beta   90.00
_cell.angle_gamma   90.00
#
_symmetry.space_group_name_H-M   'P 1'
#
loop_
_entity.id
_entity.type
_entity.pdbx_description
1 polymer ?
#
loop_
_entity_poly.entity_id
_entity_poly.type
_entity_poly.pdbx_seq_one_letter_code
_entity_poly.pdbx_strand_id
1 'polypeptide(L)'
;MNIKKGEYGQKRNFSYNMIPDSVFGLRLRKDNRNTETYFFLEADRATMPIRRANFYRSSFYKKIVGYVASHRNDLFSEYFGFKKIRVLTVTKSDERIKSMIQVNKDPHDIRNGYKLFLFTKNKVIDIDKPEKVFKRIWIDGRGKKVSLLR
;
A
#
# COMPACT_ATOMS: atom_id res chain seq x y z
N MET A 1 -8.47 -48.45 -3.52
CA MET A 1 -7.21 -47.69 -3.46
C MET A 1 -7.14 -46.75 -4.66
N ASN A 2 -7.03 -45.44 -4.38
CA ASN A 2 -6.54 -44.35 -5.24
C ASN A 2 -7.26 -44.00 -6.55
N ILE A 3 -8.27 -43.13 -6.43
CA ILE A 3 -8.65 -42.20 -7.50
C ILE A 3 -7.52 -41.17 -7.62
N LYS A 4 -6.76 -41.21 -8.73
CA LYS A 4 -5.67 -40.28 -9.01
C LYS A 4 -6.15 -39.07 -9.82
N LYS A 5 -5.68 -37.91 -9.32
CA LYS A 5 -5.40 -36.63 -10.02
C LYS A 5 -6.59 -35.96 -10.71
N GLY A 6 -7.21 -35.06 -9.95
CA GLY A 6 -7.99 -33.94 -10.48
C GLY A 6 -7.18 -33.15 -11.51
N GLU A 7 -7.71 -33.21 -12.72
CA GLU A 7 -7.75 -32.24 -13.81
C GLU A 7 -6.93 -30.94 -13.65
N TYR A 8 -6.16 -30.69 -14.72
CA TYR A 8 -5.49 -29.46 -15.11
C TYR A 8 -6.22 -28.17 -14.70
N GLY A 9 -5.90 -27.64 -13.52
CA GLY A 9 -6.05 -26.21 -13.27
C GLY A 9 -5.08 -25.47 -14.18
N GLN A 10 -5.54 -24.93 -15.31
CA GLN A 10 -4.76 -24.01 -16.13
C GLN A 10 -4.20 -22.92 -15.21
N LYS A 11 -2.88 -22.96 -14.96
CA LYS A 11 -2.14 -21.80 -14.43
C LYS A 11 -2.16 -20.74 -15.53
N ARG A 12 -3.22 -19.94 -15.57
CA ARG A 12 -3.24 -18.74 -16.40
C ARG A 12 -2.16 -17.81 -15.86
N ASN A 13 -1.18 -17.49 -16.70
CA ASN A 13 -0.23 -16.43 -16.41
C ASN A 13 -1.02 -15.14 -16.24
N PHE A 14 -0.96 -14.59 -15.03
CA PHE A 14 -1.68 -13.39 -14.67
C PHE A 14 -0.69 -12.24 -14.59
N SER A 15 -0.71 -11.37 -15.60
CA SER A 15 -0.04 -10.09 -15.53
C SER A 15 -0.98 -9.07 -14.86
N TYR A 16 -0.46 -8.36 -13.85
CA TYR A 16 -1.17 -7.27 -13.21
C TYR A 16 -0.31 -6.02 -13.24
N ASN A 17 -0.75 -5.03 -14.01
CA ASN A 17 -0.15 -3.71 -14.00
C ASN A 17 -0.69 -2.95 -12.80
N MET A 18 0.20 -2.62 -11.88
CA MET A 18 -0.11 -1.78 -10.74
C MET A 18 0.29 -0.35 -11.09
N ILE A 19 -0.71 0.52 -11.24
CA ILE A 19 -0.52 1.94 -11.54
C ILE A 19 -1.03 2.73 -10.32
N PRO A 20 -0.15 3.49 -9.63
CA PRO A 20 -0.57 4.41 -8.58
C PRO A 20 -1.35 5.60 -9.17
N ASP A 21 -2.19 6.24 -8.35
CA ASP A 21 -2.89 7.45 -8.79
C ASP A 21 -1.93 8.64 -8.94
N SER A 22 -0.85 8.68 -8.14
CA SER A 22 0.23 9.66 -8.28
C SER A 22 1.52 9.15 -7.61
N VAL A 23 2.66 9.71 -7.98
CA VAL A 23 3.97 9.40 -7.39
C VAL A 23 4.73 10.69 -7.12
N PHE A 24 5.35 10.80 -5.96
CA PHE A 24 6.24 11.92 -5.63
C PHE A 24 7.37 11.49 -4.68
N GLY A 25 8.44 12.28 -4.63
CA GLY A 25 9.58 12.06 -3.74
C GLY A 25 9.76 13.20 -2.76
N LEU A 26 10.16 12.89 -1.53
CA LEU A 26 10.62 13.88 -0.55
C LEU A 26 12.11 13.64 -0.27
N ARG A 27 12.91 14.70 -0.45
CA ARG A 27 14.32 14.74 -0.06
C ARG A 27 14.47 15.67 1.12
N LEU A 28 14.85 15.12 2.27
CA LEU A 28 15.10 15.86 3.50
C LEU A 28 16.59 16.00 3.72
N ARG A 29 17.04 17.23 3.98
CA ARG A 29 18.41 17.54 4.36
C ARG A 29 18.42 17.89 5.84
N LYS A 30 19.10 17.08 6.65
CA LYS A 30 19.27 17.35 8.08
C LYS A 30 20.65 16.85 8.52
N ASP A 31 21.41 17.69 9.21
CA ASP A 31 22.71 17.35 9.82
C ASP A 31 23.67 16.62 8.83
N ASN A 32 23.87 17.19 7.63
CA ASN A 32 24.64 16.61 6.52
C ASN A 32 24.18 15.23 6.02
N ARG A 33 23.00 14.76 6.43
CA ARG A 33 22.37 13.55 5.90
C ARG A 33 21.24 13.92 4.94
N ASN A 34 21.29 13.32 3.75
CA ASN A 34 20.20 13.37 2.78
C ASN A 34 19.36 12.10 2.93
N THR A 35 18.08 12.26 3.31
CA THR A 35 17.12 11.15 3.30
C THR A 35 16.12 11.36 2.20
N GLU A 36 16.06 10.39 1.28
CA GLU A 36 15.04 10.35 0.23
C GLU A 36 14.01 9.27 0.55
N THR A 37 12.74 9.59 0.33
CA THR A 37 11.64 8.62 0.39
C THR A 37 10.66 8.92 -0.72
N TYR A 38 10.25 7.88 -1.43
CA TYR A 38 9.31 7.95 -2.53
C TYR A 38 7.94 7.45 -2.08
N PHE A 39 6.91 8.14 -2.54
CA PHE A 39 5.53 7.96 -2.11
C PHE A 39 4.66 7.65 -3.32
N PHE A 40 3.90 6.57 -3.20
CA PHE A 40 2.88 6.15 -4.16
C PHE A 40 1.52 6.49 -3.56
N LEU A 41 0.74 7.33 -4.22
CA LEU A 41 -0.56 7.78 -3.74
C LEU A 41 -1.68 6.91 -4.30
N GLU A 42 -2.62 6.55 -3.43
CA GLU A 42 -3.81 5.77 -3.68
C GLU A 42 -5.03 6.51 -3.09
N ALA A 43 -5.88 7.07 -3.93
CA ALA A 43 -7.10 7.75 -3.56
C ALA A 43 -8.30 6.79 -3.63
N ASP A 44 -8.57 6.08 -2.53
CA ASP A 44 -9.70 5.16 -2.45
C ASP A 44 -11.02 5.90 -2.20
N ARG A 45 -11.81 6.05 -3.28
CA ARG A 45 -13.16 6.62 -3.24
C ARG A 45 -14.21 5.67 -2.63
N ALA A 46 -13.82 4.54 -2.05
CA ALA A 46 -14.66 3.47 -1.52
C ALA A 46 -15.59 2.80 -2.57
N THR A 47 -15.32 3.02 -3.85
CA THR A 47 -16.01 2.35 -4.97
C THR A 47 -15.40 0.99 -5.30
N MET A 48 -14.15 0.76 -4.88
CA MET A 48 -13.45 -0.51 -4.99
C MET A 48 -13.76 -1.36 -3.74
N PRO A 49 -14.15 -2.64 -3.85
CA PRO A 49 -14.26 -3.49 -2.67
C PRO A 49 -12.88 -3.90 -2.14
N ILE A 50 -12.82 -4.17 -0.83
CA ILE A 50 -11.57 -4.49 -0.13
C ILE A 50 -11.06 -5.87 -0.55
N ARG A 51 -11.98 -6.83 -0.62
CA ARG A 51 -11.78 -8.18 -1.15
C ARG A 51 -12.86 -8.47 -2.18
N ARG A 52 -12.52 -9.25 -3.21
CA ARG A 52 -13.49 -9.89 -4.12
C ARG A 52 -13.16 -11.37 -4.23
N ALA A 53 -14.19 -12.20 -4.42
CA ALA A 53 -14.03 -13.60 -4.76
C ALA A 53 -13.39 -13.80 -6.15
N ASN A 54 -13.61 -12.85 -7.07
CA ASN A 54 -13.05 -12.88 -8.41
C ASN A 54 -11.77 -12.02 -8.51
N PHE A 55 -10.62 -12.68 -8.64
CA PHE A 55 -9.28 -12.08 -8.69
C PHE A 55 -9.02 -11.21 -9.94
N TYR A 56 -9.88 -11.31 -10.96
CA TYR A 56 -9.78 -10.54 -12.21
C TYR A 56 -10.33 -9.11 -12.10
N ARG A 57 -11.04 -8.75 -11.02
CA ARG A 57 -11.53 -7.37 -10.77
C ARG A 57 -10.65 -6.66 -9.74
N SER A 58 -10.51 -5.33 -9.86
CA SER A 58 -9.69 -4.54 -8.92
C SER A 58 -10.20 -4.66 -7.48
N SER A 59 -9.25 -4.86 -6.55
CA SER A 59 -9.50 -4.83 -5.11
C SER A 59 -8.31 -4.20 -4.39
N PHE A 60 -8.55 -3.64 -3.21
CA PHE A 60 -7.47 -3.08 -2.40
C PHE A 60 -6.46 -4.16 -2.00
N TYR A 61 -6.92 -5.38 -1.72
CA TYR A 61 -6.05 -6.53 -1.47
C TYR A 61 -5.06 -6.79 -2.61
N LYS A 62 -5.52 -6.70 -3.87
CA LYS A 62 -4.65 -6.87 -5.04
C LYS A 62 -3.56 -5.80 -5.12
N LYS A 63 -3.89 -4.55 -4.78
CA LYS A 63 -2.89 -3.48 -4.66
C LYS A 63 -1.88 -3.81 -3.57
N ILE A 64 -2.32 -4.26 -2.39
CA ILE A 64 -1.41 -4.68 -1.31
C ILE A 64 -0.45 -5.77 -1.79
N VAL A 65 -0.98 -6.86 -2.36
CA VAL A 65 -0.17 -7.98 -2.85
C VAL A 65 0.84 -7.51 -3.90
N GLY A 66 0.42 -6.66 -4.85
CA GLY A 66 1.30 -6.08 -5.86
C GLY A 66 2.46 -5.30 -5.23
N TYR A 67 2.17 -4.32 -4.38
CA TYR A 67 3.20 -3.48 -3.76
C TYR A 67 4.15 -4.29 -2.87
N VAL A 68 3.61 -5.26 -2.12
CA VAL A 68 4.41 -6.16 -1.28
C VAL A 68 5.31 -7.04 -2.13
N ALA A 69 4.79 -7.64 -3.21
CA ALA A 69 5.59 -8.46 -4.12
C ALA A 69 6.67 -7.63 -4.81
N SER A 70 6.35 -6.45 -5.33
CA SER A 70 7.32 -5.53 -5.93
C SER A 70 8.38 -5.07 -4.94
N HIS A 71 8.02 -4.84 -3.67
CA HIS A 71 8.97 -4.47 -2.63
C HIS A 71 9.87 -5.65 -2.22
N ARG A 72 9.33 -6.87 -2.11
CA ARG A 72 10.08 -8.08 -1.73
C ARG A 72 11.05 -8.55 -2.81
N ASN A 73 10.74 -8.30 -4.08
CA ASN A 73 11.59 -8.66 -5.21
C ASN A 73 12.47 -7.49 -5.68
N ASP A 74 12.63 -6.43 -4.87
CA ASP A 74 13.47 -5.26 -5.17
C ASP A 74 13.17 -4.54 -6.51
N LEU A 75 11.98 -4.75 -7.09
CA LEU A 75 11.61 -4.20 -8.40
C LEU A 75 11.66 -2.66 -8.40
N PHE A 76 11.35 -2.01 -7.28
CA PHE A 76 11.45 -0.55 -7.21
C PHE A 76 12.90 -0.05 -7.34
N SER A 77 13.85 -0.81 -6.79
CA SER A 77 15.27 -0.48 -6.92
C SER A 77 15.77 -0.79 -8.33
N GLU A 78 15.34 -1.90 -8.91
CA GLU A 78 15.71 -2.34 -10.26
C GLU A 78 15.23 -1.36 -11.33
N TYR A 79 13.94 -1.01 -11.31
CA TYR A 79 13.33 -0.19 -12.36
C TYR A 79 13.44 1.32 -12.13
N PHE A 80 13.55 1.77 -10.87
CA PHE A 80 13.50 3.20 -10.55
C PHE A 80 14.66 3.71 -9.68
N GLY A 81 15.59 2.85 -9.27
CA GLY A 81 16.80 3.24 -8.53
C GLY A 81 16.56 3.63 -7.06
N PHE A 82 15.36 3.46 -6.52
CA PHE A 82 15.06 3.80 -5.12
C PHE A 82 14.61 2.62 -4.27
N LYS A 83 15.05 2.60 -3.00
CA LYS A 83 14.75 1.52 -2.04
C LYS A 83 13.66 1.89 -1.02
N LYS A 84 13.60 3.17 -0.62
CA LYS A 84 12.70 3.63 0.42
C LYS A 84 11.38 4.09 -0.19
N ILE A 85 10.41 3.17 -0.20
CA ILE A 85 9.05 3.47 -0.66
C ILE A 85 8.02 3.42 0.48
N ARG A 86 6.96 4.21 0.29
CA ARG A 86 5.74 4.20 1.09
C ARG A 86 4.54 4.34 0.18
N VAL A 87 3.44 3.67 0.53
CA VAL A 87 2.16 3.80 -0.17
C VAL A 87 1.22 4.59 0.72
N LEU A 88 0.85 5.80 0.27
CA LEU A 88 -0.12 6.66 0.92
C LEU A 88 -1.50 6.33 0.41
N THR A 89 -2.41 5.92 1.29
CA THR A 89 -3.78 5.62 0.94
C THR A 89 -4.72 6.61 1.64
N VAL A 90 -5.42 7.42 0.85
CA VAL A 90 -6.43 8.36 1.33
C VAL A 90 -7.80 7.73 1.09
N THR A 91 -8.62 7.62 2.14
CA THR A 91 -9.95 7.02 2.05
C THR A 91 -11.02 7.85 2.75
N LYS A 92 -12.27 7.37 2.79
CA LYS A 92 -13.44 8.13 3.25
C LYS A 92 -13.76 8.01 4.74
N SER A 93 -13.45 6.87 5.38
CA SER A 93 -13.91 6.60 6.75
C SER A 93 -12.90 5.79 7.58
N ASP A 94 -13.08 5.81 8.90
CA ASP A 94 -12.21 5.07 9.82
C ASP A 94 -12.45 3.56 9.73
N GLU A 95 -13.70 3.14 9.50
CA GLU A 95 -14.08 1.74 9.26
C GLU A 95 -13.31 1.20 8.07
N ARG A 96 -13.22 2.00 7.00
CA ARG A 96 -12.48 1.64 5.80
C ARG A 96 -10.98 1.47 6.07
N ILE A 97 -10.38 2.37 6.86
CA ILE A 97 -8.99 2.24 7.31
C ILE A 97 -8.80 0.96 8.14
N LYS A 98 -9.70 0.68 9.10
CA LYS A 98 -9.64 -0.54 9.93
C LYS A 98 -9.64 -1.80 9.06
N SER A 99 -10.55 -1.89 8.10
CA SER A 99 -10.61 -3.02 7.18
C SER A 99 -9.37 -3.12 6.28
N MET A 100 -8.83 -2.00 5.78
CA MET A 100 -7.58 -2.00 5.02
C MET A 100 -6.39 -2.49 5.85
N ILE A 101 -6.29 -2.09 7.12
CA ILE A 101 -5.26 -2.56 8.05
C ILE A 101 -5.40 -4.07 8.30
N GLN A 102 -6.61 -4.58 8.49
CA GLN A 102 -6.84 -6.02 8.63
C GLN A 102 -6.38 -6.77 7.39
N VAL A 103 -6.72 -6.27 6.19
CA VAL A 103 -6.29 -6.87 4.93
C VAL A 103 -4.78 -6.76 4.73
N ASN A 104 -4.12 -5.72 5.23
CA ASN A 104 -2.65 -5.60 5.22
C ASN A 104 -1.93 -6.61 6.14
N LYS A 105 -2.62 -7.15 7.14
CA LYS A 105 -2.09 -8.20 8.04
C LYS A 105 -2.24 -9.62 7.47
N ASP A 106 -3.15 -9.81 6.52
CA ASP A 106 -3.47 -11.12 5.95
C ASP A 106 -2.40 -11.72 5.01
N PRO A 107 -1.73 -10.97 4.11
CA PRO A 107 -0.78 -11.57 3.18
C PRO A 107 0.49 -12.06 3.91
N HIS A 108 0.58 -13.38 4.08
CA HIS A 108 1.77 -14.17 4.40
C HIS A 108 2.34 -14.00 5.82
N ASP A 109 1.55 -14.29 6.85
CA ASP A 109 2.03 -14.57 8.22
C ASP A 109 2.83 -13.44 8.90
N ILE A 110 2.78 -12.22 8.38
CA ILE A 110 3.34 -11.07 9.11
C ILE A 110 2.37 -10.74 10.24
N ARG A 111 2.64 -11.27 11.44
CA ARG A 111 1.90 -11.00 12.69
C ARG A 111 1.59 -9.51 12.92
N ASN A 112 2.38 -8.61 12.32
CA ASN A 112 2.29 -7.17 12.49
C ASN A 112 1.94 -6.36 11.22
N GLY A 113 1.68 -6.98 10.06
CA GLY A 113 1.46 -6.26 8.78
C GLY A 113 2.68 -5.45 8.27
N TYR A 114 2.61 -5.01 7.00
CA TYR A 114 3.69 -4.25 6.37
C TYR A 114 3.65 -2.77 6.78
N LYS A 115 4.81 -2.20 7.14
CA LYS A 115 4.99 -0.74 7.37
C LYS A 115 5.02 0.07 6.06
N LEU A 116 4.81 -0.61 4.94
CA LEU A 116 4.83 -0.01 3.60
C LEU A 116 3.66 0.95 3.40
N PHE A 117 2.49 0.60 3.95
CA PHE A 117 1.25 1.36 3.78
C PHE A 117 1.02 2.34 4.93
N LEU A 118 0.55 3.53 4.56
CA LEU A 118 0.12 4.61 5.43
C LEU A 118 -1.29 5.03 5.03
N PHE A 119 -2.19 5.15 5.99
CA PHE A 119 -3.60 5.41 5.76
C PHE A 119 -4.01 6.74 6.38
N THR A 120 -4.86 7.50 5.69
CA THR A 120 -5.56 8.65 6.29
C THR A 120 -6.93 8.86 5.65
N LYS A 121 -7.72 9.75 6.23
CA LYS A 121 -9.02 10.15 5.67
C LYS A 121 -8.87 11.44 4.89
N ASN A 122 -9.62 11.58 3.80
CA ASN A 122 -9.67 12.81 3.03
C ASN A 122 -10.04 14.03 3.90
N LYS A 123 -10.99 13.87 4.85
CA LYS A 123 -11.40 14.94 5.78
C LYS A 123 -10.32 15.43 6.75
N VAL A 124 -9.22 14.68 6.91
CA VAL A 124 -8.09 15.06 7.78
C VAL A 124 -7.06 15.88 7.00
N ILE A 125 -7.06 15.77 5.67
CA ILE A 125 -6.22 16.59 4.80
C ILE A 125 -6.89 17.94 4.64
N ASP A 126 -6.17 18.98 5.03
CA ASP A 126 -6.62 20.36 5.02
C ASP A 126 -5.82 21.10 3.94
N ILE A 127 -6.50 21.52 2.87
CA ILE A 127 -5.86 22.17 1.71
C ILE A 127 -5.37 23.57 2.09
N ASP A 128 -6.05 24.23 3.03
CA ASP A 128 -5.66 25.55 3.52
C ASP A 128 -4.44 25.47 4.46
N LYS A 129 -4.14 24.27 4.96
CA LYS A 129 -3.01 23.97 5.86
C LYS A 129 -2.22 22.75 5.37
N PRO A 130 -1.58 22.85 4.19
CA PRO A 130 -0.93 21.71 3.54
C PRO A 130 0.21 21.12 4.37
N GLU A 131 0.83 21.89 5.26
CA GLU A 131 1.89 21.43 6.17
C GLU A 131 1.41 20.35 7.15
N LYS A 132 0.09 20.25 7.40
CA LYS A 132 -0.48 19.18 8.23
C LYS A 132 -0.25 17.79 7.66
N VAL A 133 -0.06 17.64 6.34
CA VAL A 133 0.22 16.34 5.72
C VAL A 133 1.52 15.72 6.24
N PHE A 134 2.46 16.53 6.72
CA PHE A 134 3.71 16.05 7.28
C PHE A 134 3.61 15.65 8.77
N LYS A 135 2.49 15.98 9.43
CA LYS A 135 2.26 15.70 10.86
C LYS A 135 1.73 14.28 11.08
N ARG A 136 1.40 13.95 12.33
CA ARG A 136 0.97 12.60 12.76
C ARG A 136 -0.49 12.29 12.40
N ILE A 137 -0.85 12.50 11.13
CA ILE A 137 -2.18 12.25 10.56
C ILE A 137 -2.31 10.89 9.88
N TRP A 138 -1.19 10.19 9.71
CA TRP A 138 -1.12 8.90 9.02
C TRP A 138 -1.17 7.76 10.01
N ILE A 139 -1.87 6.70 9.65
CA ILE A 139 -1.95 5.45 10.40
C ILE A 139 -1.15 4.41 9.63
N ASP A 140 -0.13 3.80 10.24
CA ASP A 140 0.63 2.76 9.56
C ASP A 140 -0.13 1.43 9.48
N GLY A 141 0.41 0.47 8.74
CA GLY A 141 -0.14 -0.88 8.61
C GLY A 141 -0.29 -1.68 9.93
N ARG A 142 0.16 -1.13 11.07
CA ARG A 142 -0.01 -1.68 12.43
C ARG A 142 -1.09 -0.96 13.23
N GLY A 143 -1.64 0.13 12.72
CA GLY A 143 -2.62 0.97 13.42
C GLY A 143 -2.00 2.11 14.24
N LYS A 144 -0.70 2.40 14.10
CA LYS A 144 -0.03 3.48 14.86
C LYS A 144 -0.06 4.80 14.10
N LYS A 145 -0.36 5.90 14.79
CA LYS A 145 -0.22 7.26 14.23
C LYS A 145 1.24 7.67 14.04
N VAL A 146 1.61 8.01 12.81
CA VAL A 146 2.97 8.36 12.36
C VAL A 146 2.97 9.63 11.51
N SER A 147 4.11 10.32 11.45
CA SER A 147 4.39 11.41 10.52
C SER A 147 5.02 10.88 9.23
N LEU A 148 4.92 11.66 8.14
CA LEU A 148 5.68 11.38 6.91
C LEU A 148 7.17 11.65 7.08
N LEU A 149 7.51 12.67 7.85
CA LEU A 149 8.87 13.03 8.20
C LEU A 149 9.27 12.20 9.42
N ARG A 150 10.21 11.26 9.26
CA ARG A 150 10.75 10.47 10.37
C ARG A 150 11.91 11.19 11.05
#